data_AF-A0A9P5MBE3-F1
#
_entry.id   AF-A0A9P5MBE3-F1
#
_cell.length_a   1.000
_cell.length_b   1.000
_cell.length_c   1.000
_cell.angle_alpha   90.00
_cell.angle_beta   90.00
_cell.angle_gamma   90.00
#
_symmetry.space_group_name_H-M   'P 1'
#
loop_
_entity.id
_entity.type
_entity.pdbx_description
1 polymer ?
#
loop_
_entity_poly.entity_id
_entity_poly.type
_entity_poly.pdbx_seq_one_letter_code
_entity_poly.pdbx_strand_id
1 'polypeptide(L)'
;MDEVATTFVKGLYQMLDSFEDRERASEYYDFPAMLVWNDRPYILQHEIMGFFKILPWLRHEIETVKAYMDESLTRFEGQRNTFFVLDGR
;
A
#
# COMPACT_ATOMS: atom_id res chain seq x y z
N MET A 1 15.45 -9.67 -2.29
CA MET A 1 14.24 -9.19 -1.57
C MET A 1 13.80 -7.84 -2.11
N ASP A 2 14.72 -6.90 -2.36
CA ASP A 2 14.39 -5.54 -2.82
C ASP A 2 13.68 -5.46 -4.17
N GLU A 3 13.95 -6.37 -5.10
CA GLU A 3 13.33 -6.37 -6.44
C GLU A 3 11.82 -6.65 -6.42
N VAL A 4 11.38 -7.57 -5.55
CA VAL A 4 9.95 -7.91 -5.39
C VAL A 4 9.20 -6.73 -4.79
N ALA A 5 9.75 -6.12 -3.74
CA ALA A 5 9.15 -4.95 -3.11
C ALA A 5 9.10 -3.75 -4.05
N THR A 6 10.19 -3.50 -4.80
CA THR A 6 10.25 -2.43 -5.80
C THR A 6 9.21 -2.63 -6.90
N THR A 7 9.07 -3.85 -7.40
CA THR A 7 8.07 -4.18 -8.44
C THR A 7 6.65 -3.98 -7.91
N PHE A 8 6.36 -4.45 -6.71
CA PHE A 8 5.06 -4.26 -6.05
C PHE A 8 4.72 -2.77 -5.88
N VAL A 9 5.63 -2.00 -5.27
CA VAL A 9 5.41 -0.56 -5.00
C VAL A 9 5.19 0.20 -6.30
N LYS A 10 6.05 -0.01 -7.32
CA LYS A 10 5.87 0.67 -8.62
C LYS A 10 4.55 0.31 -9.28
N GLY A 11 4.14 -0.96 -9.23
CA GLY A 11 2.85 -1.39 -9.77
C GLY A 11 1.67 -0.74 -9.05
N LEU A 12 1.67 -0.75 -7.71
CA LEU A 12 0.64 -0.13 -6.88
C LEU A 12 0.46 1.36 -7.23
N TYR A 13 1.55 2.12 -7.25
CA TYR A 13 1.51 3.56 -7.54
C TYR A 13 1.15 3.88 -9.00
N GLN A 14 1.54 3.04 -9.96
CA GLN A 14 1.10 3.19 -11.35
C GLN A 14 -0.43 3.06 -11.49
N MET A 15 -1.07 2.15 -10.75
CA MET A 15 -2.54 2.07 -10.73
C MET A 15 -3.15 3.27 -10.01
N LEU A 16 -2.55 3.75 -8.92
CA LEU A 16 -3.03 4.94 -8.21
C LEU A 16 -2.94 6.23 -9.04
N ASP A 17 -1.98 6.31 -9.96
CA ASP A 17 -1.80 7.43 -10.89
C ASP A 17 -2.75 7.34 -12.12
N SER A 18 -3.26 6.14 -12.42
CA SER A 18 -4.23 5.88 -13.48
C SER A 18 -5.66 6.18 -13.01
N PHE A 19 -6.35 7.13 -13.65
CA PHE A 19 -7.72 7.46 -13.30
C PHE A 19 -8.68 6.26 -13.46
N GLU A 20 -8.42 5.37 -14.41
CA GLU A 20 -9.23 4.18 -14.69
C GLU A 20 -8.97 3.05 -13.68
N ASP A 21 -7.70 2.84 -13.28
CA ASP A 21 -7.32 1.69 -12.46
C ASP A 21 -7.19 1.98 -10.97
N ARG A 22 -7.36 3.23 -10.54
CA ARG A 22 -7.12 3.64 -9.14
C ARG A 22 -7.98 2.89 -8.13
N GLU A 23 -9.23 2.57 -8.48
CA GLU A 23 -10.11 1.78 -7.61
C GLU A 23 -9.60 0.33 -7.46
N ARG A 24 -8.97 -0.22 -8.51
CA ARG A 24 -8.42 -1.58 -8.55
C ARG A 24 -7.17 -1.74 -7.70
N ALA A 25 -6.48 -0.66 -7.34
CA ALA A 25 -5.40 -0.72 -6.35
C ALA A 25 -5.87 -1.27 -4.99
N SER A 26 -7.17 -1.20 -4.68
CA SER A 26 -7.74 -1.83 -3.48
C SER A 26 -7.70 -3.37 -3.52
N GLU A 27 -7.56 -3.98 -4.70
CA GLU A 27 -7.43 -5.44 -4.88
C GLU A 27 -6.16 -6.00 -4.22
N TYR A 28 -5.16 -5.16 -3.92
CA TYR A 28 -3.95 -5.56 -3.21
C TYR A 28 -4.12 -5.66 -1.68
N TYR A 29 -5.30 -5.28 -1.16
CA TYR A 29 -5.60 -5.22 0.26
C TYR A 29 -6.61 -6.30 0.66
N ASP A 30 -6.17 -7.55 0.61
CA ASP A 30 -6.95 -8.69 1.13
C ASP A 30 -6.89 -8.75 2.65
N PHE A 31 -8.00 -9.12 3.29
CA PHE A 31 -8.06 -9.31 4.74
C PHE A 31 -6.94 -10.30 5.19
N PRO A 32 -6.10 -9.94 6.18
CA PRO A 32 -6.28 -8.89 7.20
C PRO A 32 -5.58 -7.54 6.91
N ALA A 33 -5.25 -7.20 5.67
CA ALA A 33 -4.60 -5.94 5.33
C ALA A 33 -5.46 -4.71 5.71
N MET A 34 -4.81 -3.66 6.20
CA MET A 34 -5.43 -2.39 6.59
C MET A 34 -4.60 -1.24 6.01
N LEU A 35 -5.28 -0.20 5.52
CA LEU A 35 -4.65 1.07 5.15
C LEU A 35 -4.83 2.06 6.30
N VAL A 36 -3.75 2.73 6.71
CA VAL A 36 -3.80 3.84 7.66
C VAL A 36 -3.30 5.10 6.97
N TRP A 37 -4.14 6.14 6.93
CA TRP A 37 -3.82 7.41 6.32
C TRP A 37 -4.16 8.56 7.26
N ASN A 38 -3.17 9.37 7.67
CA ASN A 38 -3.33 10.45 8.66
C ASN A 38 -4.10 10.00 9.92
N ASP A 39 -3.62 8.93 10.57
CA ASP A 39 -4.23 8.29 11.75
C ASP A 39 -5.64 7.72 11.55
N ARG A 40 -6.17 7.71 10.32
CA ARG A 40 -7.46 7.11 9.99
C ARG A 40 -7.29 5.69 9.42
N PRO A 41 -7.83 4.65 10.08
CA PRO A 41 -7.80 3.29 9.55
C PRO A 41 -8.93 3.05 8.53
N TYR A 42 -8.62 2.26 7.51
CA TYR A 42 -9.53 1.68 6.53
C TYR A 42 -9.27 0.17 6.53
N ILE A 43 -10.25 -0.60 7.02
CA ILE A 43 -10.06 -2.02 7.37
C ILE A 43 -10.62 -2.93 6.28
N LEU A 44 -11.72 -2.51 5.65
CA LEU A 44 -12.37 -3.29 4.62
C LEU A 44 -11.93 -2.81 3.24
N GLN A 45 -11.74 -3.74 2.31
CA GLN A 45 -11.32 -3.43 0.94
C GLN A 45 -12.21 -2.37 0.26
N HIS A 46 -13.53 -2.42 0.47
CA HIS A 46 -14.45 -1.44 -0.11
C HIS A 46 -14.29 -0.03 0.49
N GLU A 47 -13.82 0.09 1.74
CA GLU A 47 -13.48 1.38 2.35
C GLU A 47 -12.21 1.97 1.71
N ILE A 48 -11.21 1.11 1.44
CA ILE A 48 -9.97 1.47 0.74
C ILE A 48 -10.27 1.88 -0.70
N MET A 49 -11.11 1.12 -1.41
CA MET A 49 -11.60 1.46 -2.75
C MET A 49 -12.27 2.84 -2.77
N GLY A 50 -13.19 3.10 -1.82
CA GLY A 50 -13.87 4.38 -1.68
C GLY A 50 -12.90 5.53 -1.40
N PHE A 51 -11.87 5.30 -0.58
CA PHE A 51 -10.81 6.27 -0.33
C PHE A 51 -9.99 6.57 -1.61
N PHE A 52 -9.57 5.55 -2.35
CA PHE A 52 -8.81 5.73 -3.59
C PHE A 52 -9.59 6.51 -4.65
N LYS A 53 -10.91 6.32 -4.74
CA LYS A 53 -11.78 7.07 -5.65
C LYS A 53 -11.80 8.59 -5.37
N ILE A 54 -11.71 8.99 -4.10
CA ILE A 54 -11.82 10.40 -3.70
C ILE A 54 -10.47 11.10 -3.49
N LEU A 55 -9.35 10.37 -3.52
CA LEU A 55 -8.03 10.98 -3.41
C LEU A 55 -7.85 12.03 -4.52
N PRO A 56 -7.20 13.17 -4.26
CA PRO A 56 -6.80 14.08 -5.33
C PRO A 56 -5.92 13.33 -6.34
N TRP A 57 -5.99 13.72 -7.61
CA TRP A 57 -5.09 13.15 -8.61
C TRP A 57 -3.66 13.58 -8.28
N LEU A 58 -2.79 12.60 -8.10
CA LEU A 58 -1.38 12.76 -7.78
C LEU A 58 -0.60 11.95 -8.80
N ARG A 59 0.59 12.42 -9.14
CA ARG A 59 1.56 11.66 -9.94
C ARG A 59 2.75 11.41 -9.03
N HIS A 60 3.00 10.16 -8.70
CA HIS A 60 4.02 9.83 -7.72
C HIS A 60 5.37 9.58 -8.39
N GLU A 61 6.43 10.17 -7.84
CA GLU A 61 7.82 9.89 -8.23
C GLU A 61 8.49 9.08 -7.12
N ILE A 62 8.62 7.76 -7.33
CA ILE A 62 9.24 6.86 -6.35
C ILE A 62 10.76 6.90 -6.50
N GLU A 63 11.45 7.58 -5.58
CA GLU A 63 12.91 7.69 -5.59
C GLU A 63 13.59 6.46 -4.96
N THR A 64 13.09 5.97 -3.83
CA THR A 64 13.67 4.81 -3.13
C THR A 64 12.58 3.90 -2.57
N VAL A 65 12.83 2.59 -2.60
CA VAL A 65 12.00 1.57 -1.96
C VAL A 65 12.88 0.80 -0.99
N LYS A 66 12.54 0.82 0.30
CA LYS A 66 13.19 0.00 1.33
C LYS A 66 12.17 -0.99 1.88
N ALA A 67 12.49 -2.26 1.78
CA ALA A 67 11.68 -3.33 2.35
C ALA A 67 12.42 -3.95 3.53
N TYR A 68 11.71 -4.10 4.64
CA TYR A 68 12.22 -4.76 5.82
C TYR A 68 11.36 -5.99 6.09
N MET A 69 12.00 -7.13 6.35
CA MET A 69 11.35 -8.27 6.96
C MET A 69 11.72 -8.25 8.44
N ASP A 70 10.75 -7.90 9.30
CA ASP A 70 10.93 -7.91 10.74
C ASP A 70 10.00 -8.96 11.36
N GLU A 71 10.58 -10.08 11.80
CA GLU A 71 9.85 -11.16 12.48
C GLU A 71 9.55 -10.82 13.95
N SER A 72 10.14 -9.75 14.50
CA SER A 72 9.98 -9.31 15.90
C SER A 72 8.73 -8.46 16.14
N LEU A 73 8.10 -7.92 15.07
CA LEU A 73 6.82 -7.21 15.11
C LEU A 73 5.62 -8.17 14.96
N THR A 74 5.60 -9.24 15.74
CA THR A 74 4.46 -10.16 15.87
C THR A 74 3.60 -9.75 17.06
N ARG A 75 2.79 -8.68 16.91
CA ARG A 75 1.70 -8.42 17.89
C ARG A 75 0.53 -9.40 17.73
N PHE A 76 0.54 -10.20 16.67
CA PHE A 76 -0.37 -11.32 16.43
C PHE A 76 0.49 -12.55 16.10
N GLU A 77 0.46 -13.57 16.97
CA GLU A 77 1.18 -14.82 16.74
C GLU A 77 0.74 -15.46 15.40
N GLY A 78 1.69 -15.72 14.50
CA GLY A 78 1.47 -16.49 13.27
C GLY A 78 1.31 -15.71 11.96
N GLN A 79 1.44 -14.37 11.95
CA GLN A 79 1.35 -13.59 10.72
C GLN A 79 2.69 -12.95 10.32
N ARG A 80 3.08 -13.13 9.04
CA ARG A 80 4.19 -12.41 8.42
C ARG A 80 3.70 -11.04 7.99
N ASN A 81 4.23 -9.98 8.60
CA ASN A 81 3.91 -8.60 8.25
C ASN A 81 5.01 -8.05 7.33
N THR A 82 4.62 -7.63 6.11
CA THR A 82 5.52 -6.91 5.19
C THR A 82 5.25 -5.41 5.35
N PHE A 83 6.27 -4.64 5.72
CA PHE A 83 6.18 -3.19 5.82
C PHE A 83 6.92 -2.53 4.66
N PHE A 84 6.27 -1.57 4.02
CA PHE A 84 6.90 -0.71 3.02
C PHE A 84 7.09 0.67 3.63
N VAL A 85 8.34 1.11 3.73
CA VAL A 85 8.65 2.52 4.07
C VAL A 85 8.91 3.22 2.75
N LEU A 86 8.09 4.22 2.46
CA LEU A 86 8.15 5.01 1.24
C LEU A 86 8.59 6.43 1.63
N ASP A 87 9.78 6.81 1.18
CA ASP A 87 10.22 8.21 1.17
C ASP A 87 9.93 8.76 -0.24
N GLY A 88 9.07 9.76 -0.33
CA GLY A 88 8.69 10.40 -1.59
C GLY A 88 8.36 11.88 -1.38
N ARG A 89 8.43 12.67 -2.46
CA ARG A 89 7.94 14.06 -2.51
C ARG A 89 6.49 14.13 -2.94
#